data_AF-A0A2H0WTQ8-F1
#
_entry.id   AF-A0A2H0WTQ8-F1
#
_cell.length_a   1.000
_cell.length_b   1.000
_cell.length_c   1.000
_cell.angle_alpha   90.00
_cell.angle_beta   90.00
_cell.angle_gamma   90.00
#
_symmetry.space_group_name_H-M   'P 1'
#
loop_
_entity.id
_entity.type
_entity.pdbx_description
1 polymer ?
#
loop_
_entity_poly.entity_id
_entity_poly.type
_entity_poly.pdbx_seq_one_letter_code
_entity_poly.pdbx_strand_id
1 'polypeptide(L)'
;MSRLKKRNSLHIQYVYSFFKLCYRIGSFIVAPFKFTLSILAIFFRVLKWALPFIKVAGIVSIAILLSYESWGFLSSVPTPKTVADFPLPKKIRVYDRNKTILYEAYGYSSYLIPQYTFSKKVLDIFTPKTLSTPFLSKAIAENYFLLKKGDSSQGIKKYVMAVKLFFSTNREGLSKLYLNTSLFGRDVIGIEAASRMFFGRKTSELSSAELIFLSGFLDSHPPRSIRPLYGIYKRAPFAVDYVLKTIRETHGETSSFPKNLSVYTTIDATAQSKFQQRYFDLEGIGFKHQEFICISNVSDEIIAVVGPQSSYSNNATCAYFISEQEFEKKTFPENALLKREEKPISRLISKIVNENVK
;
A
#
# COMPACT_ATOMS: atom_id res chain seq x y z
N MET A 1 60.47 44.04 96.34
CA MET A 1 59.94 42.71 95.93
C MET A 1 58.42 42.67 95.66
N SER A 2 57.59 43.48 96.32
CA SER A 2 56.11 43.44 96.18
C SER A 2 55.56 43.98 94.85
N ARG A 3 56.24 44.95 94.20
CA ARG A 3 55.81 45.51 92.91
C ARG A 3 56.04 44.56 91.71
N LEU A 4 57.06 43.71 91.76
CA LEU A 4 57.38 42.76 90.67
C LEU A 4 56.38 41.59 90.61
N LYS A 5 55.91 41.08 91.76
CA LYS A 5 54.95 39.96 91.84
C LYS A 5 53.54 40.36 91.33
N LYS A 6 53.12 41.60 91.58
CA LYS A 6 51.85 42.17 91.09
C LYS A 6 51.89 42.41 89.57
N ARG A 7 53.04 42.80 89.02
CA ARG A 7 53.27 43.00 87.58
C ARG A 7 53.23 41.68 86.79
N ASN A 8 53.80 40.60 87.34
CA ASN A 8 53.75 39.27 86.71
C ASN A 8 52.33 38.65 86.74
N SER A 9 51.57 38.86 87.81
CA SER A 9 50.16 38.44 87.90
C SER A 9 49.27 39.16 86.88
N LEU A 10 49.49 40.46 86.68
CA LEU A 10 48.81 41.24 85.64
C LEU A 10 49.20 40.74 84.24
N HIS A 11 50.48 40.46 83.97
CA HIS A 11 50.91 39.90 82.68
C HIS A 11 50.25 38.56 82.36
N ILE A 12 50.11 37.66 83.33
CA ILE A 12 49.42 36.38 83.14
C ILE A 12 47.93 36.61 82.83
N GLN A 13 47.27 37.55 83.51
CA GLN A 13 45.88 37.94 83.20
C GLN A 13 45.72 38.55 81.81
N TYR A 14 46.66 39.40 81.37
CA TYR A 14 46.64 39.96 80.02
C TYR A 14 46.88 38.89 78.95
N VAL A 15 47.83 37.98 79.17
CA VAL A 15 48.10 36.86 78.25
C VAL A 15 46.89 35.94 78.16
N TYR A 16 46.27 35.58 79.29
CA TYR A 16 45.03 34.78 79.30
C TYR A 16 43.88 35.51 78.59
N SER A 17 43.72 36.81 78.83
CA SER A 17 42.68 37.62 78.17
C SER A 17 42.92 37.74 76.67
N PHE A 18 44.17 37.84 76.24
CA PHE A 18 44.60 37.85 74.85
C PHE A 18 44.30 36.51 74.17
N PHE A 19 44.69 35.37 74.75
CA PHE A 19 44.35 34.05 74.21
C PHE A 19 42.84 33.81 74.16
N LYS A 20 42.09 34.27 75.16
CA LYS A 20 40.62 34.19 75.18
C LYS A 20 39.99 35.07 74.08
N LEU A 21 40.57 36.22 73.79
CA LEU A 21 40.16 37.10 72.68
C LEU A 21 40.48 36.47 71.32
N CYS A 22 41.69 35.91 71.13
CA CYS A 22 42.07 35.19 69.91
C CYS A 22 41.17 33.98 69.66
N TYR A 23 40.81 33.22 70.70
CA TYR A 23 39.86 32.12 70.59
C TYR A 23 38.46 32.61 70.19
N ARG A 24 37.97 33.72 70.78
CA ARG A 24 36.68 34.32 70.40
C ARG A 24 36.69 34.80 68.94
N ILE A 25 37.74 35.49 68.50
CA ILE A 25 37.88 35.96 67.12
C ILE A 25 37.97 34.77 66.15
N GLY A 26 38.79 33.76 66.46
CA GLY A 26 38.88 32.53 65.66
C GLY A 26 37.55 31.78 65.58
N SER A 27 36.80 31.69 66.68
CA SER A 27 35.46 31.09 66.69
C SER A 27 34.46 31.87 65.82
N PHE A 28 34.58 33.19 65.76
CA PHE A 28 33.73 34.06 64.96
C PHE A 28 34.03 33.95 63.45
N ILE A 29 35.30 33.76 63.09
CA ILE A 29 35.73 33.55 61.69
C ILE A 29 35.29 32.17 61.18
N VAL A 30 35.33 31.14 62.03
CA VAL A 30 34.97 29.76 61.65
C VAL A 30 33.45 29.52 61.69
N ALA A 31 32.70 30.30 62.48
CA ALA A 31 31.24 30.21 62.58
C ALA A 31 30.48 30.31 61.24
N PRO A 32 30.73 31.29 60.34
CA PRO A 32 30.05 31.37 59.05
C PRO A 32 30.38 30.16 58.16
N PHE A 33 31.60 29.62 58.25
CA PHE A 33 32.01 28.42 57.51
C PHE A 33 31.29 27.16 58.01
N LYS A 34 31.11 27.01 59.32
CA LYS A 34 30.31 25.92 59.91
C LYS A 34 28.82 26.05 59.58
N PHE A 35 28.33 27.29 59.48
CA PHE A 35 26.96 27.58 59.11
C PHE A 35 26.67 27.25 57.63
N THR A 36 27.54 27.64 56.70
CA THR A 36 27.41 27.28 55.27
C THR A 36 27.52 25.78 55.03
N LEU A 37 28.45 25.09 55.70
CA LEU A 37 28.56 23.63 55.66
C LEU A 37 27.29 22.94 56.19
N SER A 38 26.66 23.52 57.21
CA SER A 38 25.42 23.01 57.79
C SER A 38 24.23 23.20 56.84
N ILE A 39 24.12 24.34 56.14
CA ILE A 39 23.14 24.56 55.08
C ILE A 39 23.33 23.56 53.94
N LEU A 40 24.58 23.34 53.52
CA LEU A 40 24.92 22.37 52.48
C LEU A 40 24.54 20.94 52.89
N ALA A 41 24.76 20.57 54.16
CA ALA A 41 24.38 19.26 54.69
C ALA A 41 22.85 19.08 54.74
N ILE A 42 22.10 20.12 55.09
CA ILE A 42 20.63 20.12 55.05
C ILE A 42 20.15 19.97 53.60
N PHE A 43 20.76 20.72 52.66
CA PHE A 43 20.47 20.61 51.24
C PHE A 43 20.67 19.17 50.72
N PHE A 44 21.80 18.53 51.01
CA PHE A 44 22.03 17.14 50.60
C PHE A 44 21.08 16.14 51.29
N ARG A 45 20.63 16.39 52.53
CA ARG A 45 19.59 15.56 53.17
C ARG A 45 18.24 15.72 52.47
N VAL A 46 17.83 16.96 52.17
CA VAL A 46 16.59 17.24 51.44
C VAL A 46 16.65 16.66 50.03
N LEU A 47 17.77 16.81 49.33
CA LEU A 47 17.98 16.23 48.01
C LEU A 47 17.91 14.70 48.06
N LYS A 48 18.57 14.06 49.04
CA LYS A 48 18.50 12.60 49.23
C LYS A 48 17.08 12.13 49.54
N TRP A 49 16.31 12.92 50.28
CA TRP A 49 14.90 12.66 50.56
C TRP A 49 14.00 12.90 49.34
N ALA A 50 14.31 13.87 48.48
CA ALA A 50 13.56 14.20 47.26
C ALA A 50 13.85 13.26 46.08
N LEU A 51 15.06 12.70 45.98
CA LEU A 51 15.48 11.77 44.93
C LEU A 51 14.50 10.61 44.65
N PRO A 52 13.95 9.87 45.64
CA PRO A 52 12.95 8.84 45.36
C PRO A 52 11.69 9.40 44.71
N PHE A 53 11.21 10.58 45.13
CA PHE A 53 10.04 11.22 44.53
C PHE A 53 10.31 11.67 43.09
N ILE A 54 11.50 12.23 42.82
CA ILE A 54 11.90 12.59 41.45
C ILE A 54 11.99 11.34 40.56
N LYS A 55 12.51 10.22 41.08
CA LYS A 55 12.55 8.94 40.36
C LYS A 55 11.15 8.41 40.07
N VAL A 56 10.26 8.41 41.07
CA VAL A 56 8.87 7.98 40.90
C VAL A 56 8.15 8.89 39.89
N ALA A 57 8.28 10.21 40.02
CA ALA A 57 7.71 11.17 39.08
C ALA A 57 8.23 10.93 37.65
N GLY A 58 9.54 10.70 37.49
CA GLY A 58 10.14 10.35 36.20
C GLY A 58 9.56 9.07 35.60
N ILE A 59 9.44 8.00 36.41
CA ILE A 59 8.82 6.73 35.97
C ILE A 59 7.36 6.94 35.57
N VAL A 60 6.60 7.69 36.36
CA VAL A 60 5.19 8.01 36.07
C VAL A 60 5.07 8.83 34.79
N SER A 61 5.91 9.86 34.59
CA SER A 61 5.93 10.64 33.36
C SER A 61 6.27 9.79 32.14
N ILE A 62 7.24 8.88 32.25
CA ILE A 62 7.59 7.93 31.18
C ILE A 62 6.41 6.99 30.91
N ALA A 63 5.76 6.45 31.94
CA ALA A 63 4.61 5.57 31.79
C ALA A 63 3.43 6.28 31.11
N ILE A 64 3.17 7.56 31.46
CA ILE A 64 2.15 8.39 30.82
C ILE A 64 2.50 8.60 29.34
N LEU A 65 3.75 8.96 29.04
CA LEU A 65 4.20 9.19 27.67
C LEU A 65 4.13 7.91 26.82
N LEU A 66 4.59 6.78 27.36
CA LEU A 66 4.47 5.48 26.71
C LEU A 66 3.01 5.06 26.50
N SER A 67 2.14 5.36 27.46
CA SER A 67 0.70 5.09 27.33
C SER A 67 0.08 5.95 26.23
N TYR A 68 0.46 7.22 26.15
CA TYR A 68 0.00 8.15 25.11
C TYR A 68 0.45 7.69 23.72
N GLU A 69 1.73 7.37 23.53
CA GLU A 69 2.27 6.85 22.27
C GLU A 69 1.64 5.51 21.89
N SER A 70 1.45 4.61 22.87
CA SER A 70 0.78 3.32 22.66
C SER A 70 -0.67 3.51 22.21
N TRP A 71 -1.40 4.43 22.85
CA TRP A 71 -2.76 4.77 22.46
C TRP A 71 -2.83 5.36 21.05
N GLY A 72 -1.93 6.31 20.73
CA GLY A 72 -1.82 6.89 19.40
C GLY A 72 -1.53 5.83 18.33
N PHE A 73 -0.56 4.95 18.59
CA PHE A 73 -0.22 3.83 17.72
C PHE A 73 -1.40 2.87 17.53
N LEU A 74 -2.01 2.39 18.62
CA LEU A 74 -3.16 1.49 18.56
C LEU A 74 -4.32 2.13 17.79
N SER A 75 -4.62 3.40 18.03
CA SER A 75 -5.69 4.12 17.33
C SER A 75 -5.39 4.33 15.84
N SER A 76 -4.11 4.45 15.45
CA SER A 76 -3.71 4.58 14.05
C SER A 76 -3.92 3.31 13.22
N VAL A 77 -4.06 2.14 13.86
CA VAL A 77 -4.27 0.87 13.16
C VAL A 77 -5.75 0.71 12.81
N PRO A 78 -6.11 0.66 11.51
CA PRO A 78 -7.50 0.56 11.07
C PRO A 78 -8.10 -0.81 11.44
N THR A 79 -9.43 -0.86 11.50
CA THR A 79 -10.20 -2.10 11.71
C THR A 79 -11.26 -2.22 10.63
N PRO A 80 -10.91 -2.75 9.45
CA PRO A 80 -11.87 -2.81 8.36
C PRO A 80 -12.96 -3.83 8.71
N LYS A 81 -14.19 -3.36 8.88
CA LYS A 81 -15.35 -4.21 9.18
C LYS A 81 -16.04 -4.65 7.90
N THR A 82 -15.99 -3.78 6.90
CA THR A 82 -16.58 -3.99 5.59
C THR A 82 -15.52 -3.97 4.51
N VAL A 83 -15.86 -4.49 3.34
CA VAL A 83 -14.95 -4.52 2.20
C VAL A 83 -14.64 -3.10 1.70
N ALA A 84 -15.55 -2.14 1.91
CA ALA A 84 -15.35 -0.74 1.56
C ALA A 84 -14.22 -0.06 2.34
N ASP A 85 -13.85 -0.62 3.50
CA ASP A 85 -12.79 -0.07 4.36
C ASP A 85 -11.37 -0.40 3.83
N PHE A 86 -11.26 -1.27 2.82
CA PHE A 86 -9.99 -1.64 2.20
C PHE A 86 -9.54 -0.57 1.21
N PRO A 87 -8.22 -0.32 1.09
CA PRO A 87 -7.67 0.58 0.07
C PRO A 87 -7.73 -0.11 -1.30
N LEU A 88 -8.94 -0.27 -1.83
CA LEU A 88 -9.16 -0.95 -3.09
C LEU A 88 -8.69 -0.05 -4.24
N PRO A 89 -7.74 -0.51 -5.06
CA PRO A 89 -7.34 0.18 -6.30
C PRO A 89 -8.52 0.44 -7.24
N LYS A 90 -8.44 1.61 -7.88
CA LYS A 90 -9.55 2.27 -8.56
C LYS A 90 -9.81 1.69 -9.94
N LYS A 91 -11.01 1.93 -10.45
CA LYS A 91 -11.49 1.34 -11.70
C LYS A 91 -10.86 2.03 -12.91
N ILE A 92 -10.31 1.26 -13.84
CA ILE A 92 -9.86 1.75 -15.14
C ILE A 92 -10.66 1.02 -16.22
N ARG A 93 -11.37 1.78 -17.06
CA ARG A 93 -12.02 1.26 -18.26
C ARG A 93 -11.36 1.86 -19.48
N VAL A 94 -11.06 1.02 -20.46
CA VAL A 94 -10.57 1.42 -21.77
C VAL A 94 -11.62 1.06 -22.80
N TYR A 95 -12.08 2.08 -23.52
CA TYR A 95 -13.11 2.02 -24.52
C TYR A 95 -12.53 2.17 -25.92
N ASP A 96 -13.21 1.55 -26.87
CA ASP A 96 -13.01 1.77 -28.31
C ASP A 96 -13.72 3.07 -28.74
N ARG A 97 -13.56 3.47 -30.01
CA ARG A 97 -14.20 4.68 -30.57
C ARG A 97 -15.73 4.62 -30.56
N ASN A 98 -16.31 3.42 -30.56
CA ASN A 98 -17.75 3.14 -30.51
C ASN A 98 -18.26 2.92 -29.07
N LYS A 99 -17.46 3.23 -28.04
CA LYS A 99 -17.77 3.02 -26.60
C LYS A 99 -17.93 1.55 -26.20
N THR A 100 -17.41 0.62 -26.99
CA THR A 100 -17.26 -0.78 -26.64
C THR A 100 -16.09 -0.94 -25.66
N ILE A 101 -16.28 -1.73 -24.60
CA ILE A 101 -15.20 -1.99 -23.64
C ILE A 101 -14.13 -2.88 -24.29
N LEU A 102 -12.91 -2.36 -24.45
CA LEU A 102 -11.73 -3.11 -24.91
C LEU A 102 -11.03 -3.78 -23.74
N TYR A 103 -10.90 -3.03 -22.65
CA TYR A 103 -10.33 -3.51 -21.42
C TYR A 103 -11.06 -2.89 -20.24
N GLU A 104 -11.37 -3.73 -19.30
CA GLU A 104 -11.80 -3.30 -17.99
C GLU A 104 -10.75 -3.87 -17.06
N ALA A 105 -9.92 -2.98 -16.50
CA ALA A 105 -9.28 -3.35 -15.27
C ALA A 105 -10.44 -3.64 -14.34
N TYR A 106 -10.50 -4.87 -13.85
CA TYR A 106 -11.27 -5.21 -12.68
C TYR A 106 -10.58 -4.44 -11.55
N GLY A 107 -10.84 -3.13 -11.48
CA GLY A 107 -10.55 -2.33 -10.31
C GLY A 107 -11.14 -3.14 -9.17
N TYR A 108 -10.34 -3.33 -8.14
CA TYR A 108 -10.51 -4.39 -7.15
C TYR A 108 -11.81 -4.22 -6.33
N SER A 109 -12.65 -3.25 -6.70
CA SER A 109 -13.96 -2.85 -6.19
C SER A 109 -15.18 -3.22 -7.06
N SER A 110 -15.04 -3.65 -8.33
CA SER A 110 -16.22 -3.80 -9.22
C SER A 110 -17.07 -5.05 -8.97
N TYR A 111 -16.58 -5.98 -8.14
CA TYR A 111 -17.21 -7.28 -7.91
C TYR A 111 -17.07 -7.71 -6.46
N LEU A 112 -17.30 -6.78 -5.54
CA LEU A 112 -17.42 -7.14 -4.13
C LEU A 112 -18.78 -7.79 -3.95
N ILE A 113 -18.80 -9.03 -3.46
CA ILE A 113 -20.04 -9.62 -2.99
C ILE A 113 -20.35 -8.91 -1.66
N PRO A 114 -21.50 -8.22 -1.52
CA PRO A 114 -21.90 -7.69 -0.23
C PRO A 114 -21.89 -8.82 0.81
N GLN A 115 -21.41 -8.54 2.02
CA GLN A 115 -21.21 -9.59 3.03
C GLN A 115 -22.48 -10.45 3.27
N TYR A 116 -23.67 -9.92 3.05
CA TYR A 116 -24.93 -10.65 3.21
C TYR A 116 -25.29 -11.61 2.05
N THR A 117 -24.56 -11.62 0.93
CA THR A 117 -24.96 -12.34 -0.29
C THR A 117 -24.22 -13.66 -0.52
N PHE A 118 -23.22 -14.01 0.31
CA PHE A 118 -22.48 -15.26 0.15
C PHE A 118 -23.34 -16.50 0.39
N SER A 119 -23.31 -17.45 -0.55
CA SER A 119 -23.94 -18.74 -0.34
C SER A 119 -23.12 -19.58 0.65
N LYS A 120 -23.81 -20.34 1.51
CA LYS A 120 -23.17 -21.23 2.50
C LYS A 120 -22.20 -22.21 1.85
N LYS A 121 -22.57 -22.74 0.68
CA LYS A 121 -21.75 -23.60 -0.18
C LYS A 121 -20.36 -23.01 -0.47
N VAL A 122 -20.30 -21.72 -0.79
CA VAL A 122 -19.04 -21.02 -1.06
C VAL A 122 -18.20 -20.93 0.21
N LEU A 123 -18.81 -20.55 1.35
CA LEU A 123 -18.10 -20.45 2.62
C LEU A 123 -17.55 -21.80 3.09
N ASP A 124 -18.30 -22.89 2.90
CA ASP A 124 -17.89 -24.23 3.29
C ASP A 124 -16.70 -24.76 2.45
N ILE A 125 -16.64 -24.43 1.15
CA ILE A 125 -15.55 -24.85 0.25
C ILE A 125 -14.26 -24.07 0.54
N PHE A 126 -14.33 -22.74 0.65
CA PHE A 126 -13.12 -21.91 0.73
C PHE A 126 -12.67 -21.62 2.16
N THR A 127 -13.59 -21.65 3.13
CA THR A 127 -13.29 -21.40 4.55
C THR A 127 -13.88 -22.51 5.41
N PRO A 128 -13.44 -23.78 5.22
CA PRO A 128 -13.96 -24.91 5.96
C PRO A 128 -13.81 -24.69 7.47
N LYS A 129 -14.67 -25.31 8.28
CA LYS A 129 -14.65 -25.13 9.75
C LYS A 129 -13.30 -25.45 10.41
N THR A 130 -12.48 -26.28 9.75
CA THR A 130 -11.12 -26.62 10.16
C THR A 130 -10.14 -25.44 10.10
N LEU A 131 -10.39 -24.45 9.23
CA LEU A 131 -9.55 -23.26 9.11
C LEU A 131 -9.70 -22.39 10.37
N SER A 132 -8.63 -21.93 11.01
CA SER A 132 -8.76 -21.23 12.29
C SER A 132 -9.18 -19.76 12.11
N THR A 133 -9.97 -19.22 13.06
CA THR A 133 -10.37 -17.80 13.07
C THR A 133 -9.15 -16.84 13.20
N PRO A 134 -8.12 -17.15 14.00
CA PRO A 134 -6.87 -16.37 14.02
C PRO A 134 -6.16 -16.35 12.66
N PHE A 135 -6.16 -17.48 11.93
CA PHE A 135 -5.59 -17.53 10.58
C PHE A 135 -6.34 -16.57 9.63
N LEU A 136 -7.67 -16.63 9.60
CA LEU A 136 -8.49 -15.71 8.78
C LEU A 136 -8.18 -14.24 9.11
N SER A 137 -8.14 -13.90 10.39
CA SER A 137 -7.88 -12.53 10.83
C SER A 137 -6.49 -12.03 10.41
N LYS A 138 -5.48 -12.91 10.51
CA LYS A 138 -4.12 -12.63 10.05
C LYS A 138 -4.06 -12.45 8.53
N ALA A 139 -4.68 -13.34 7.76
CA ALA A 139 -4.67 -13.29 6.31
C ALA A 139 -5.38 -12.03 5.78
N ILE A 140 -6.51 -11.65 6.37
CA ILE A 140 -7.19 -10.38 6.06
C ILE A 140 -6.27 -9.19 6.34
N ALA A 141 -5.52 -9.23 7.44
CA ALA A 141 -4.58 -8.17 7.76
C ALA A 141 -3.43 -8.07 6.76
N GLU A 142 -2.88 -9.20 6.34
CA GLU A 142 -1.87 -9.25 5.28
C GLU A 142 -2.42 -8.69 3.97
N ASN A 143 -3.62 -9.09 3.55
CA ASN A 143 -4.28 -8.58 2.34
C ASN A 143 -4.44 -7.06 2.36
N TYR A 144 -4.90 -6.48 3.48
CA TYR A 144 -5.08 -5.04 3.62
C TYR A 144 -3.78 -4.25 3.39
N PHE A 145 -2.71 -4.68 4.06
CA PHE A 145 -1.43 -3.98 3.99
C PHE A 145 -0.69 -4.24 2.68
N LEU A 146 -0.96 -5.37 2.01
CA LEU A 146 -0.50 -5.59 0.64
C LEU A 146 -1.19 -4.64 -0.34
N LEU A 147 -2.51 -4.45 -0.20
CA LEU A 147 -3.27 -3.50 -1.01
C LEU A 147 -2.85 -2.04 -0.77
N LYS A 148 -2.41 -1.70 0.44
CA LYS A 148 -1.96 -0.34 0.80
C LYS A 148 -0.56 0.04 0.28
N LYS A 149 0.20 -0.92 -0.26
CA LYS A 149 1.59 -0.80 -0.72
C LYS A 149 2.64 -0.72 0.41
N GLY A 150 3.37 -1.83 0.58
CA GLY A 150 4.84 -1.88 0.60
C GLY A 150 5.66 -1.02 1.58
N ASP A 151 5.27 -0.88 2.84
CA ASP A 151 6.18 -0.35 3.86
C ASP A 151 6.53 -1.43 4.90
N SER A 152 7.83 -1.72 5.05
CA SER A 152 8.38 -2.75 5.94
C SER A 152 8.14 -2.43 7.43
N SER A 153 7.83 -1.17 7.74
CA SER A 153 7.44 -0.67 9.07
C SER A 153 6.08 -1.19 9.58
N GLN A 154 5.32 -1.91 8.74
CA GLN A 154 3.92 -2.27 9.04
C GLN A 154 3.75 -3.66 9.70
N GLY A 155 4.82 -4.38 10.02
CA GLY A 155 4.76 -5.70 10.67
C GLY A 155 3.95 -5.71 11.97
N ILE A 156 4.20 -4.75 12.86
CA ILE A 156 3.46 -4.62 14.13
C ILE A 156 2.01 -4.18 13.86
N LYS A 157 1.78 -3.27 12.90
CA LYS A 157 0.43 -2.83 12.52
C LYS A 157 -0.42 -3.96 11.96
N LYS A 158 0.18 -4.88 11.17
CA LYS A 158 -0.46 -6.11 10.69
C LYS A 158 -0.93 -6.98 11.85
N TYR A 159 -0.04 -7.25 12.81
CA TYR A 159 -0.38 -8.06 13.98
C TYR A 159 -1.50 -7.44 14.81
N VAL A 160 -1.39 -6.16 15.15
CA VAL A 160 -2.42 -5.43 15.90
C VAL A 160 -3.75 -5.45 15.15
N MET A 161 -3.74 -5.27 13.82
CA MET A 161 -4.97 -5.32 13.04
C MET A 161 -5.60 -6.71 13.06
N ALA A 162 -4.81 -7.78 12.94
CA ALA A 162 -5.30 -9.15 13.04
C ALA A 162 -5.97 -9.43 14.40
N VAL A 163 -5.36 -8.97 15.50
CA VAL A 163 -5.93 -9.09 16.85
C VAL A 163 -7.24 -8.31 16.95
N LYS A 164 -7.28 -7.07 16.46
CA LYS A 164 -8.51 -6.27 16.48
C LYS A 164 -9.63 -6.92 15.66
N LEU A 165 -9.32 -7.45 14.47
CA LEU A 165 -10.28 -8.14 13.61
C LEU A 165 -10.84 -9.40 14.27
N PHE A 166 -9.97 -10.17 14.94
CA PHE A 166 -10.35 -11.38 15.66
C PHE A 166 -11.40 -11.10 16.74
N PHE A 167 -11.27 -9.99 17.47
CA PHE A 167 -12.22 -9.60 18.51
C PHE A 167 -13.42 -8.78 17.99
N SER A 168 -13.33 -8.14 16.83
CA SER A 168 -14.39 -7.25 16.33
C SER A 168 -15.48 -7.94 15.51
N THR A 169 -15.18 -9.10 14.91
CA THR A 169 -16.03 -9.71 13.87
C THR A 169 -16.18 -11.21 14.09
N ASN A 170 -17.37 -11.75 13.81
CA ASN A 170 -17.60 -13.19 13.87
C ASN A 170 -16.90 -13.95 12.74
N ARG A 171 -16.76 -15.27 12.88
CA ARG A 171 -16.10 -16.13 11.90
C ARG A 171 -16.68 -15.97 10.49
N GLU A 172 -18.00 -15.92 10.36
CA GLU A 172 -18.66 -15.81 9.07
C GLU A 172 -18.32 -14.49 8.36
N GLY A 173 -18.34 -13.37 9.09
CA GLY A 173 -17.91 -12.06 8.60
C GLY A 173 -16.45 -12.04 8.19
N LEU A 174 -15.57 -12.70 8.97
CA LEU A 174 -14.16 -12.87 8.62
C LEU A 174 -14.00 -13.69 7.34
N SER A 175 -14.71 -14.81 7.18
CA SER A 175 -14.69 -15.59 5.95
C SER A 175 -15.10 -14.77 4.73
N LYS A 176 -16.19 -13.99 4.85
CA LYS A 176 -16.67 -13.13 3.75
C LYS A 176 -15.67 -12.03 3.40
N LEU A 177 -15.08 -11.41 4.41
CA LEU A 177 -14.06 -10.38 4.21
C LEU A 177 -12.80 -10.97 3.57
N TYR A 178 -12.37 -12.14 4.03
CA TYR A 178 -11.27 -12.90 3.45
C TYR A 178 -11.53 -13.20 1.97
N LEU A 179 -12.66 -13.82 1.62
CA LEU A 179 -12.95 -14.17 0.21
C LEU A 179 -13.08 -12.97 -0.72
N ASN A 180 -13.44 -11.80 -0.21
CA ASN A 180 -13.48 -10.56 -1.00
C ASN A 180 -12.12 -9.86 -1.11
N THR A 181 -11.16 -10.19 -0.26
CA THR A 181 -9.85 -9.49 -0.17
C THR A 181 -8.67 -10.37 -0.57
N SER A 182 -8.88 -11.68 -0.67
CA SER A 182 -7.86 -12.63 -1.10
C SER A 182 -7.63 -12.61 -2.61
N LEU A 183 -6.41 -12.98 -2.98
CA LEU A 183 -5.96 -13.08 -4.36
C LEU A 183 -6.28 -14.46 -4.95
N PHE A 184 -6.81 -14.49 -6.17
CA PHE A 184 -7.22 -15.67 -6.92
C PHE A 184 -6.37 -15.85 -8.20
N GLY A 185 -5.06 -15.62 -8.09
CA GLY A 185 -4.13 -15.63 -9.23
C GLY A 185 -4.38 -14.51 -10.25
N ARG A 186 -3.44 -14.33 -11.19
CA ARG A 186 -3.50 -13.31 -12.27
C ARG A 186 -3.91 -11.90 -11.80
N ASP A 187 -3.44 -11.51 -10.60
CA ASP A 187 -3.75 -10.23 -9.98
C ASP A 187 -5.25 -9.96 -9.70
N VAL A 188 -6.08 -11.01 -9.65
CA VAL A 188 -7.52 -10.90 -9.35
C VAL A 188 -7.79 -11.03 -7.86
N ILE A 189 -8.44 -10.02 -7.28
CA ILE A 189 -8.85 -10.04 -5.87
C ILE A 189 -10.34 -10.20 -5.76
N GLY A 190 -10.75 -11.06 -4.84
CA GLY A 190 -12.15 -11.33 -4.56
C GLY A 190 -12.71 -12.47 -5.42
N ILE A 191 -13.46 -13.34 -4.77
CA ILE A 191 -14.01 -14.54 -5.39
C ILE A 191 -15.01 -14.27 -6.53
N GLU A 192 -15.76 -13.17 -6.48
CA GLU A 192 -16.70 -12.81 -7.56
C GLU A 192 -15.99 -12.23 -8.77
N ALA A 193 -14.93 -11.44 -8.56
CA ALA A 193 -14.06 -11.02 -9.64
C ALA A 193 -13.43 -12.25 -10.31
N ALA A 194 -12.97 -13.21 -9.51
CA ALA A 194 -12.38 -14.45 -10.00
C ALA A 194 -13.40 -15.31 -10.76
N SER A 195 -14.61 -15.50 -10.21
CA SER A 195 -15.70 -16.23 -10.87
C SER A 195 -16.01 -15.67 -12.25
N ARG A 196 -16.09 -14.35 -12.38
CA ARG A 196 -16.35 -13.69 -13.67
C ARG A 196 -15.16 -13.76 -14.60
N MET A 197 -13.94 -13.72 -14.09
CA MET A 197 -12.74 -13.88 -14.91
C MET A 197 -12.67 -15.28 -15.50
N PHE A 198 -12.82 -16.32 -14.66
CA PHE A 198 -12.62 -17.71 -15.10
C PHE A 198 -13.83 -18.27 -15.85
N PHE A 199 -15.05 -17.87 -15.49
CA PHE A 199 -16.28 -18.51 -15.98
C PHE A 199 -17.31 -17.54 -16.57
N GLY A 200 -17.08 -16.22 -16.55
CA GLY A 200 -18.03 -15.22 -17.06
C GLY A 200 -19.32 -15.07 -16.26
N ARG A 201 -19.46 -15.76 -15.12
CA ARG A 201 -20.69 -15.88 -14.31
C ARG A 201 -20.49 -15.41 -12.87
N LYS A 202 -21.60 -15.17 -12.15
CA LYS A 202 -21.55 -14.82 -10.72
C LYS A 202 -21.10 -16.02 -9.88
N THR A 203 -20.47 -15.79 -8.73
CA THR A 203 -20.04 -16.88 -7.84
C THR A 203 -21.23 -17.73 -7.38
N SER A 204 -22.42 -17.12 -7.23
CA SER A 204 -23.66 -17.82 -6.88
C SER A 204 -24.16 -18.80 -7.95
N GLU A 205 -23.74 -18.62 -9.20
CA GLU A 205 -24.16 -19.42 -10.36
C GLU A 205 -23.18 -20.59 -10.64
N LEU A 206 -22.08 -20.69 -9.89
CA LEU A 206 -21.07 -21.72 -10.09
C LEU A 206 -21.45 -23.07 -9.46
N SER A 207 -21.17 -24.14 -10.19
CA SER A 207 -21.25 -25.52 -9.71
C SER A 207 -20.19 -25.78 -8.63
N SER A 208 -20.34 -26.89 -7.89
CA SER A 208 -19.36 -27.23 -6.83
C SER A 208 -17.98 -27.50 -7.42
N ALA A 209 -17.92 -28.17 -8.57
CA ALA A 209 -16.68 -28.46 -9.28
C ALA A 209 -15.96 -27.17 -9.72
N GLU A 210 -16.71 -26.17 -10.21
CA GLU A 210 -16.15 -24.87 -10.60
C GLU A 210 -15.63 -24.07 -9.41
N LEU A 211 -16.33 -24.12 -8.27
CA LEU A 211 -15.85 -23.51 -7.02
C LEU A 211 -14.59 -24.21 -6.48
N ILE A 212 -14.52 -25.54 -6.57
CA ILE A 212 -13.33 -26.31 -6.20
C ILE A 212 -12.16 -26.01 -7.14
N PHE A 213 -12.42 -25.90 -8.44
CA PHE A 213 -11.42 -25.46 -9.40
C PHE A 213 -10.88 -24.07 -9.03
N LEU A 214 -11.77 -23.14 -8.70
CA LEU A 214 -11.41 -21.78 -8.32
C LEU A 214 -10.63 -21.72 -6.99
N SER A 215 -10.87 -22.65 -6.05
CA SER A 215 -10.11 -22.71 -4.78
C SER A 215 -8.65 -23.11 -4.97
N GLY A 216 -8.30 -23.81 -6.05
CA GLY A 216 -6.91 -24.06 -6.42
C GLY A 216 -6.12 -22.80 -6.76
N PHE A 217 -6.79 -21.71 -7.12
CA PHE A 217 -6.17 -20.41 -7.40
C PHE A 217 -6.15 -19.47 -6.20
N LEU A 218 -6.85 -19.82 -5.11
CA LEU A 218 -6.85 -19.03 -3.90
C LEU A 218 -5.46 -19.14 -3.27
N ASP A 219 -4.71 -18.04 -3.31
CA ASP A 219 -3.42 -18.02 -2.66
C ASP A 219 -3.63 -17.94 -1.13
N SER A 220 -3.18 -18.98 -0.43
CA SER A 220 -3.22 -19.02 1.03
C SER A 220 -2.19 -18.07 1.67
N HIS A 221 -1.23 -17.59 0.87
CA HIS A 221 -0.20 -16.66 1.29
C HIS A 221 -0.19 -15.47 0.34
N PRO A 222 -0.63 -14.28 0.77
CA PRO A 222 -0.78 -13.21 -0.18
C PRO A 222 0.62 -12.74 -0.65
N PRO A 223 0.79 -12.44 -1.96
CA PRO A 223 2.10 -12.34 -2.57
C PRO A 223 2.91 -11.20 -1.96
N ARG A 224 4.24 -11.33 -1.98
CA ARG A 224 5.17 -10.32 -1.44
C ARG A 224 4.99 -8.92 -2.06
N SER A 225 4.47 -8.87 -3.28
CA SER A 225 4.08 -7.67 -4.00
C SER A 225 2.94 -7.99 -4.95
N ILE A 226 1.94 -7.13 -5.01
CA ILE A 226 0.90 -7.17 -6.05
C ILE A 226 1.48 -6.50 -7.29
N ARG A 227 1.48 -7.17 -8.45
CA ARG A 227 1.90 -6.51 -9.69
C ARG A 227 0.81 -5.52 -10.12
N PRO A 228 1.16 -4.37 -10.71
CA PRO A 228 0.15 -3.46 -11.24
C PRO A 228 -0.70 -4.20 -12.28
N LEU A 229 -1.98 -4.37 -11.96
CA LEU A 229 -3.07 -4.99 -12.70
C LEU A 229 -2.79 -5.33 -14.18
N TYR A 230 -2.88 -6.63 -14.49
CA TYR A 230 -3.35 -7.11 -15.79
C TYR A 230 -4.85 -7.42 -15.67
N GLY A 231 -5.70 -6.52 -16.16
CA GLY A 231 -7.12 -6.81 -16.35
C GLY A 231 -7.36 -7.79 -17.52
N ILE A 232 -8.61 -8.18 -17.72
CA ILE A 232 -8.97 -9.05 -18.84
C ILE A 232 -9.02 -8.20 -20.11
N TYR A 233 -8.09 -8.45 -21.01
CA TYR A 233 -8.19 -7.97 -22.39
C TYR A 233 -9.39 -8.66 -23.04
N LYS A 234 -10.48 -7.91 -23.26
CA LYS A 234 -11.60 -8.44 -24.05
C LYS A 234 -11.26 -8.36 -25.53
N ARG A 235 -10.62 -7.26 -25.94
CA ARG A 235 -10.25 -6.95 -27.33
C ARG A 235 -9.00 -6.06 -27.35
N ALA A 236 -8.26 -6.09 -28.44
CA ALA A 236 -7.09 -5.22 -28.69
C ALA A 236 -6.01 -5.26 -27.57
N PRO A 237 -5.45 -6.45 -27.22
CA PRO A 237 -4.54 -6.57 -26.08
C PRO A 237 -3.32 -5.65 -26.18
N PHE A 238 -2.76 -5.49 -27.38
CA PHE A 238 -1.65 -4.58 -27.66
C PHE A 238 -1.98 -3.12 -27.38
N ALA A 239 -3.09 -2.63 -27.94
CA ALA A 239 -3.52 -1.25 -27.77
C ALA A 239 -3.76 -0.92 -26.29
N VAL A 240 -4.40 -1.85 -25.58
CA VAL A 240 -4.68 -1.70 -24.16
C VAL A 240 -3.39 -1.68 -23.33
N ASP A 241 -2.45 -2.59 -23.58
CA ASP A 241 -1.21 -2.64 -22.82
C ASP A 241 -0.39 -1.34 -22.96
N TYR A 242 -0.31 -0.83 -24.19
CA TYR A 242 0.27 0.48 -24.46
C TYR A 242 -0.43 1.58 -23.66
N VAL A 243 -1.76 1.64 -23.70
CA VAL A 243 -2.56 2.63 -22.96
C VAL A 243 -2.25 2.57 -21.46
N LEU A 244 -2.22 1.36 -20.87
CA LEU A 244 -1.92 1.16 -19.46
C LEU A 244 -0.49 1.57 -19.10
N LYS A 245 0.46 1.30 -19.98
CA LYS A 245 1.85 1.72 -19.82
C LYS A 245 1.99 3.24 -19.85
N THR A 246 1.40 3.91 -20.85
CA THR A 246 1.40 5.38 -20.94
C THR A 246 0.78 5.99 -19.69
N ILE A 247 -0.32 5.41 -19.20
CA ILE A 247 -0.98 5.83 -17.96
C ILE A 247 -0.04 5.67 -16.75
N ARG A 248 0.71 4.56 -16.67
CA ARG A 248 1.70 4.33 -15.59
C ARG A 248 2.87 5.32 -15.63
N GLU A 249 3.36 5.65 -16.82
CA GLU A 249 4.48 6.58 -17.02
C GLU A 249 4.06 8.03 -16.73
N THR A 250 2.86 8.44 -17.17
CA THR A 250 2.35 9.81 -17.02
C THR A 250 1.83 10.12 -15.61
N HIS A 251 1.25 9.13 -14.92
CA HIS A 251 0.56 9.34 -13.66
C HIS A 251 1.06 8.47 -12.50
N GLY A 252 2.10 7.65 -12.71
CA GLY A 252 2.63 6.72 -11.71
C GLY A 252 1.88 5.37 -11.67
N GLU A 253 2.26 4.49 -10.76
CA GLU A 253 1.68 3.15 -10.67
C GLU A 253 0.15 3.14 -10.48
N THR A 254 -0.51 2.13 -11.05
CA THR A 254 -1.97 1.97 -11.07
C THR A 254 -2.67 1.98 -9.71
N SER A 255 -1.93 1.64 -8.67
CA SER A 255 -2.36 1.70 -7.27
C SER A 255 -2.51 3.13 -6.72
N SER A 256 -1.93 4.13 -7.39
CA SER A 256 -1.88 5.54 -6.95
C SER A 256 -2.89 6.45 -7.65
N PHE A 257 -3.70 5.93 -8.58
CA PHE A 257 -4.67 6.75 -9.30
C PHE A 257 -5.63 7.45 -8.33
N PRO A 258 -5.84 8.77 -8.46
CA PRO A 258 -6.69 9.52 -7.54
C PRO A 258 -8.19 9.27 -7.78
N LYS A 259 -8.62 8.74 -8.94
CA LYS A 259 -10.05 8.64 -9.33
C LYS A 259 -10.30 7.42 -10.25
N ASN A 260 -11.58 7.08 -10.48
CA ASN A 260 -11.96 6.14 -11.55
C ASN A 260 -11.58 6.76 -12.89
N LEU A 261 -10.97 5.98 -13.78
CA LEU A 261 -10.45 6.44 -15.06
C LEU A 261 -11.20 5.76 -16.21
N SER A 262 -11.79 6.56 -17.09
CA SER A 262 -12.35 6.10 -18.35
C SER A 262 -11.50 6.64 -19.49
N VAL A 263 -10.84 5.73 -20.20
CA VAL A 263 -9.93 6.03 -21.30
C VAL A 263 -10.61 5.66 -22.60
N TYR A 264 -10.69 6.61 -23.52
CA TYR A 264 -11.21 6.40 -24.86
C TYR A 264 -10.02 6.32 -25.82
N THR A 265 -10.09 5.32 -26.69
CA THR A 265 -9.08 5.08 -27.73
C THR A 265 -9.70 5.26 -29.10
N THR A 266 -8.86 5.39 -30.12
CA THR A 266 -9.29 5.44 -31.53
C THR A 266 -9.58 4.05 -32.12
N ILE A 267 -9.28 2.98 -31.37
CA ILE A 267 -9.46 1.60 -31.81
C ILE A 267 -10.90 1.30 -32.17
N ASP A 268 -11.07 0.48 -33.19
CA ASP A 268 -12.34 -0.13 -33.58
C ASP A 268 -12.36 -1.61 -33.19
N ALA A 269 -13.28 -2.01 -32.32
CA ALA A 269 -13.37 -3.40 -31.88
C ALA A 269 -13.60 -4.40 -33.02
N THR A 270 -14.35 -4.00 -34.05
CA THR A 270 -14.69 -4.86 -35.19
C THR A 270 -13.51 -4.98 -36.13
N ALA A 271 -12.89 -3.86 -36.51
CA ALA A 271 -11.70 -3.86 -37.36
C ALA A 271 -10.55 -4.59 -36.66
N GLN A 272 -10.33 -4.36 -35.36
CA GLN A 272 -9.34 -5.07 -34.55
C GLN A 272 -9.54 -6.58 -34.59
N SER A 273 -10.79 -7.07 -34.43
CA SER A 273 -11.05 -8.52 -34.39
C SER A 273 -10.71 -9.18 -35.72
N LYS A 274 -11.09 -8.55 -36.84
CA LYS A 274 -10.74 -9.02 -38.19
C LYS A 274 -9.22 -8.96 -38.43
N PHE A 275 -8.56 -7.89 -38.00
CA PHE A 275 -7.12 -7.69 -38.16
C PHE A 275 -6.32 -8.72 -37.36
N GLN A 276 -6.76 -9.01 -36.14
CA GLN A 276 -6.14 -10.00 -35.27
C GLN A 276 -6.30 -11.43 -35.80
N GLN A 277 -7.48 -11.79 -36.31
CA GLN A 277 -7.68 -13.07 -36.98
C GLN A 277 -6.71 -13.22 -38.16
N ARG A 278 -6.58 -12.18 -38.98
CA ARG A 278 -5.68 -12.21 -40.14
C ARG A 278 -4.21 -12.32 -39.75
N TYR A 279 -3.80 -11.63 -38.69
CA TYR A 279 -2.45 -11.74 -38.14
C TYR A 279 -2.13 -13.18 -37.71
N PHE A 280 -3.09 -13.89 -37.07
CA PHE A 280 -2.90 -15.30 -36.73
C PHE A 280 -2.77 -16.21 -37.96
N ASP A 281 -3.52 -15.94 -39.04
CA ASP A 281 -3.35 -16.66 -40.31
C ASP A 281 -1.93 -16.49 -40.88
N LEU A 282 -1.36 -15.29 -40.75
CA LEU A 282 0.00 -14.97 -41.22
C LEU A 282 1.08 -15.63 -40.34
N GLU A 283 0.90 -15.66 -39.02
CA GLU A 283 1.81 -16.40 -38.12
C GLU A 283 1.83 -17.89 -38.46
N GLY A 284 0.68 -18.47 -38.85
CA GLY A 284 0.56 -19.86 -39.26
C GLY A 284 1.38 -20.24 -40.50
N ILE A 285 1.68 -19.27 -41.36
CA ILE A 285 2.48 -19.45 -42.59
C ILE A 285 3.93 -18.94 -42.46
N GLY A 286 4.39 -18.65 -41.23
CA GLY A 286 5.80 -18.34 -40.94
C GLY A 286 6.15 -16.86 -40.81
N PHE A 287 5.19 -15.94 -40.95
CA PHE A 287 5.40 -14.52 -40.62
C PHE A 287 5.34 -14.32 -39.10
N LYS A 288 6.47 -14.52 -38.42
CA LYS A 288 6.59 -14.34 -36.96
C LYS A 288 7.22 -12.98 -36.61
N HIS A 289 6.81 -12.43 -35.46
CA HIS A 289 7.49 -11.31 -34.76
C HIS A 289 7.36 -9.90 -35.38
N GLN A 290 6.25 -9.57 -36.07
CA GLN A 290 6.04 -8.23 -36.63
C GLN A 290 4.85 -7.51 -35.98
N GLU A 291 4.97 -6.20 -35.78
CA GLU A 291 3.88 -5.35 -35.29
C GLU A 291 3.22 -4.63 -36.47
N PHE A 292 1.90 -4.74 -36.58
CA PHE A 292 1.11 -4.08 -37.60
C PHE A 292 0.16 -3.05 -36.99
N ILE A 293 0.10 -1.88 -37.59
CA ILE A 293 -0.80 -0.78 -37.24
C ILE A 293 -1.68 -0.49 -38.44
N CYS A 294 -2.99 -0.52 -38.22
CA CYS A 294 -3.98 -0.13 -39.22
C CYS A 294 -4.42 1.32 -38.97
N ILE A 295 -4.32 2.16 -40.00
CA ILE A 295 -4.72 3.57 -39.96
C ILE A 295 -5.91 3.78 -40.92
N SER A 296 -6.91 4.56 -40.48
CA SER A 296 -8.00 4.96 -41.36
C SER A 296 -7.54 6.03 -42.33
N ASN A 297 -7.79 5.83 -43.62
CA ASN A 297 -7.49 6.82 -44.67
C ASN A 297 -8.35 8.08 -44.60
N VAL A 298 -9.44 8.04 -43.82
CA VAL A 298 -10.38 9.16 -43.69
C VAL A 298 -10.05 10.01 -42.47
N SER A 299 -9.82 9.39 -41.31
CA SER A 299 -9.59 10.11 -40.06
C SER A 299 -8.12 10.27 -39.67
N ASP A 300 -7.17 9.60 -40.34
CA ASP A 300 -5.75 9.51 -39.95
C ASP A 300 -5.56 8.95 -38.52
N GLU A 301 -6.56 8.22 -38.03
CA GLU A 301 -6.53 7.61 -36.70
C GLU A 301 -6.14 6.13 -36.77
N ILE A 302 -5.51 5.64 -35.69
CA ILE A 302 -5.20 4.23 -35.53
C ILE A 302 -6.49 3.46 -35.18
N ILE A 303 -6.89 2.52 -36.02
CA ILE A 303 -8.13 1.76 -35.84
C ILE A 303 -7.89 0.31 -35.36
N ALA A 304 -6.69 -0.24 -35.59
CA ALA A 304 -6.30 -1.55 -35.08
C ALA A 304 -4.79 -1.68 -34.88
N VAL A 305 -4.36 -2.45 -33.89
CA VAL A 305 -2.93 -2.74 -33.61
C VAL A 305 -2.77 -4.22 -33.23
N VAL A 306 -1.89 -4.94 -33.89
CA VAL A 306 -1.58 -6.36 -33.62
C VAL A 306 -0.08 -6.60 -33.61
N GLY A 307 0.38 -7.59 -32.85
CA GLY A 307 1.79 -7.94 -32.76
C GLY A 307 2.02 -9.27 -32.04
N PRO A 308 3.28 -9.67 -31.88
CA PRO A 308 3.65 -10.94 -31.26
C PRO A 308 3.51 -10.89 -29.73
N GLN A 309 2.92 -11.92 -29.11
CA GLN A 309 2.67 -11.97 -27.65
C GLN A 309 3.90 -11.72 -26.76
N SER A 310 5.13 -11.77 -27.28
CA SER A 310 6.38 -11.54 -26.54
C SER A 310 6.97 -10.13 -26.66
N SER A 311 6.50 -9.28 -27.59
CA SER A 311 7.05 -7.92 -27.79
C SER A 311 6.17 -6.89 -27.10
N TYR A 312 6.31 -6.78 -25.78
CA TYR A 312 5.82 -5.64 -25.00
C TYR A 312 6.95 -4.62 -24.73
N SER A 313 8.02 -4.67 -25.52
CA SER A 313 9.21 -3.84 -25.32
C SER A 313 9.02 -2.47 -25.97
N ASN A 314 9.60 -1.43 -25.36
CA ASN A 314 9.55 -0.02 -25.77
C ASN A 314 10.17 0.29 -27.16
N ASN A 315 10.39 -0.73 -27.98
CA ASN A 315 11.04 -0.65 -29.28
C ASN A 315 10.06 -1.00 -30.40
N ALA A 316 8.83 -0.46 -30.37
CA ALA A 316 7.92 -0.37 -31.52
C ALA A 316 8.49 0.58 -32.60
N THR A 317 9.78 0.42 -32.90
CA THR A 317 10.55 1.12 -33.93
C THR A 317 10.29 0.54 -35.31
N CYS A 318 9.50 -0.53 -35.42
CA CYS A 318 9.19 -1.26 -36.65
C CYS A 318 7.69 -1.63 -36.69
N ALA A 319 6.82 -0.62 -36.80
CA ALA A 319 5.41 -0.84 -37.09
C ALA A 319 5.16 -0.77 -38.60
N TYR A 320 4.41 -1.73 -39.14
CA TYR A 320 3.96 -1.71 -40.53
C TYR A 320 2.62 -0.99 -40.62
N PHE A 321 2.55 0.05 -41.47
CA PHE A 321 1.35 0.83 -41.69
C PHE A 321 0.54 0.27 -42.84
N ILE A 322 -0.73 -0.03 -42.56
CA ILE A 322 -1.66 -0.55 -43.55
C ILE A 322 -2.91 0.32 -43.50
N SER A 323 -3.37 0.74 -44.68
CA SER A 323 -4.64 1.46 -44.78
C SER A 323 -5.84 0.54 -44.60
N GLU A 324 -6.96 1.10 -44.14
CA GLU A 324 -8.23 0.40 -44.03
C GLU A 324 -8.67 -0.29 -45.36
N GLN A 325 -8.43 0.35 -46.51
CA GLN A 325 -8.74 -0.22 -47.82
C GLN A 325 -7.81 -1.37 -48.22
N GLU A 326 -6.51 -1.26 -47.94
CA GLU A 326 -5.55 -2.37 -48.18
C GLU A 326 -5.89 -3.58 -47.32
N PHE A 327 -6.31 -3.34 -46.08
CA PHE A 327 -6.80 -4.38 -45.20
C PHE A 327 -8.02 -5.11 -45.79
N GLU A 328 -9.02 -4.37 -46.29
CA GLU A 328 -10.21 -4.97 -46.90
C GLU A 328 -9.93 -5.76 -48.19
N LYS A 329 -8.93 -5.34 -48.97
CA LYS A 329 -8.54 -5.99 -50.23
C LYS A 329 -7.78 -7.32 -50.05
N LYS A 330 -7.62 -7.81 -48.81
CA LYS A 330 -6.92 -9.07 -48.47
C LYS A 330 -5.48 -9.19 -49.01
N THR A 331 -4.91 -8.09 -49.49
CA THR A 331 -3.59 -8.03 -50.11
C THR A 331 -2.70 -7.27 -49.14
N PHE A 332 -1.93 -8.01 -48.34
CA PHE A 332 -0.78 -7.43 -47.65
C PHE A 332 0.32 -7.37 -48.69
N PRO A 333 0.77 -6.19 -49.12
CA PRO A 333 1.89 -6.15 -50.04
C PRO A 333 3.10 -6.75 -49.31
N GLU A 334 3.88 -7.61 -49.97
CA GLU A 334 5.26 -7.93 -49.52
C GLU A 334 6.08 -6.65 -49.30
N ASN A 335 5.64 -5.56 -49.92
CA ASN A 335 6.17 -4.22 -49.86
C ASN A 335 5.34 -3.25 -48.99
N ALA A 336 4.52 -3.75 -48.04
CA ALA A 336 3.74 -2.91 -47.12
C ALA A 336 4.68 -1.85 -46.55
N LEU A 337 4.45 -0.61 -46.97
CA LEU A 337 5.46 0.44 -46.98
C LEU A 337 6.17 0.51 -45.62
N LEU A 338 7.49 0.27 -45.66
CA LEU A 338 8.46 0.53 -44.59
C LEU A 338 8.52 2.04 -44.30
N LYS A 339 7.40 2.66 -43.93
CA LYS A 339 7.40 4.00 -43.33
C LYS A 339 7.69 3.80 -41.86
N ARG A 340 8.97 3.73 -41.54
CA ARG A 340 9.46 3.65 -40.17
C ARG A 340 9.25 5.02 -39.49
N GLU A 341 8.04 5.29 -39.01
CA GLU A 341 7.75 6.52 -38.26
C GLU A 341 7.76 6.24 -36.75
N GLU A 342 8.58 7.01 -36.02
CA GLU A 342 8.91 6.76 -34.61
C GLU A 342 7.79 7.10 -33.59
N LYS A 343 6.62 7.63 -34.00
CA LYS A 343 5.69 8.29 -33.06
C LYS A 343 4.16 8.00 -33.11
N PRO A 344 3.58 7.12 -33.96
CA PRO A 344 2.12 7.10 -34.12
C PRO A 344 1.33 6.50 -32.95
N ILE A 345 1.85 5.51 -32.21
CA ILE A 345 1.08 4.87 -31.11
C ILE A 345 0.73 5.88 -29.99
N SER A 346 1.46 6.99 -29.87
CA SER A 346 1.10 8.09 -28.96
C SER A 346 -0.28 8.72 -29.23
N ARG A 347 -0.81 8.61 -30.45
CA ARG A 347 -2.14 9.10 -30.86
C ARG A 347 -3.29 8.10 -30.60
N LEU A 348 -2.98 6.92 -30.07
CA LEU A 348 -3.98 5.88 -29.78
C LEU A 348 -5.00 6.31 -28.71
N ILE A 349 -4.56 7.12 -27.75
CA ILE A 349 -5.42 7.65 -26.68
C ILE A 349 -6.08 8.93 -27.20
N SER A 350 -7.40 8.90 -27.40
CA SER A 350 -8.16 10.07 -27.84
C SER A 350 -8.57 10.96 -26.67
N LYS A 351 -8.96 10.35 -25.53
CA LYS A 351 -9.43 11.09 -24.36
C LYS A 351 -9.24 10.29 -23.08
N ILE A 352 -8.78 10.94 -22.02
CA ILE A 352 -8.80 10.40 -20.66
C ILE A 352 -9.81 11.20 -19.84
N VAL A 353 -10.77 10.53 -19.22
CA VAL A 353 -11.80 11.12 -18.38
C VAL A 353 -11.64 10.60 -16.96
N ASN A 354 -11.46 11.53 -16.01
CA ASN A 354 -11.58 11.23 -14.59
C ASN A 354 -13.06 11.19 -14.23
N GLU A 355 -13.59 10.01 -13.96
CA GLU A 355 -14.93 9.85 -13.42
C GLU A 355 -14.93 10.19 -11.93
N ASN A 356 -15.19 11.46 -11.62
CA ASN A 356 -15.95 11.81 -10.43
C ASN A 356 -17.43 11.69 -10.82
N VAL A 357 -18.18 10.77 -10.23
CA VAL A 357 -19.62 10.69 -10.44
C VAL A 357 -20.24 11.97 -9.86
N LYS A 358 -20.90 12.75 -10.74
CA LYS A 358 -21.88 13.81 -10.50
C LYS A 358 -21.52 14.96 -9.55
#